data_AF-A0AAD6U0H6-F1
#
_entry.id   AF-A0AAD6U0H6-F1
#
_cell.length_a   1.000
_cell.length_b   1.000
_cell.length_c   1.000
_cell.angle_alpha   90.00
_cell.angle_beta   90.00
_cell.angle_gamma   90.00
#
_symmetry.space_group_name_H-M   'P 1'
#
loop_
_entity.id
_entity.type
_entity.pdbx_description
1 polymer ?
#
loop_
_entity_poly.entity_id
_entity_poly.type
_entity_poly.pdbx_seq_one_letter_code
_entity_poly.pdbx_strand_id
1 'polypeptide(L)'
;ASRAFDHRIASLVVRVLGSRAAKRSVLRLNSRGSQLFLDAVHDVLDKGSLPTTDHASQARRLIHRLSEAQDQLPSTLFIVGVTDREEHPAFYGGFGDIYRASY
;
A
#
# COMPACT_ATOMS: atom_id res chain seq x y z
N ALA A 1 -0.16 -19.51 -7.91
CA ALA A 1 0.29 -18.88 -9.17
C ALA A 1 1.71 -19.37 -9.49
N SER A 2 2.11 -19.46 -10.77
CA SER A 2 3.48 -19.82 -11.14
C SER A 2 4.46 -18.72 -10.70
N ARG A 3 5.64 -19.07 -10.16
CA ARG A 3 6.67 -18.10 -9.73
C ARG A 3 7.05 -17.08 -10.82
N ALA A 4 6.94 -17.47 -12.09
CA ALA A 4 7.20 -16.60 -13.24
C ALA A 4 6.13 -15.49 -13.39
N PHE A 5 4.89 -15.77 -13.02
CA PHE A 5 3.80 -14.79 -13.04
C PHE A 5 4.05 -13.72 -11.97
N ASP A 6 4.40 -14.13 -10.75
CA ASP A 6 4.66 -13.23 -9.63
C ASP A 6 5.83 -12.26 -9.93
N HIS A 7 6.91 -12.76 -10.54
CA HIS A 7 8.02 -11.93 -11.01
C HIS A 7 7.59 -10.91 -12.08
N ARG A 8 6.69 -11.32 -12.99
CA ARG A 8 6.17 -10.42 -14.02
C ARG A 8 5.35 -9.30 -13.39
N ILE A 9 4.48 -9.59 -12.43
CA ILE A 9 3.71 -8.58 -11.71
C ILE A 9 4.65 -7.65 -10.93
N ALA A 10 5.63 -8.18 -10.20
CA ALA A 10 6.61 -7.37 -9.48
C ALA A 10 7.38 -6.41 -10.42
N SER A 11 7.81 -6.89 -11.59
CA SER A 11 8.48 -6.05 -12.60
C SER A 11 7.59 -4.91 -13.12
N LEU A 12 6.29 -5.18 -13.30
CA LEU A 12 5.32 -4.18 -13.74
C LEU A 12 5.09 -3.13 -12.64
N VAL A 13 4.97 -3.55 -11.38
CA VAL A 13 4.87 -2.65 -10.22
C VAL A 13 6.10 -1.75 -10.17
N VAL A 14 7.30 -2.30 -10.24
CA VAL A 14 8.56 -1.51 -10.26
C VAL A 14 8.56 -0.50 -11.41
N ARG A 15 8.12 -0.88 -12.61
CA ARG A 15 8.04 0.04 -13.75
C ARG A 15 7.04 1.19 -13.51
N VAL A 16 5.90 0.89 -12.88
CA VAL A 16 4.93 1.91 -12.45
C VAL A 16 5.56 2.84 -11.41
N LEU A 17 6.30 2.29 -10.44
CA LEU A 17 7.01 3.07 -9.43
C LEU A 17 8.10 3.97 -10.03
N GLY A 18 8.74 3.55 -11.12
CA GLY A 18 9.73 4.38 -11.82
C GLY A 18 9.14 5.52 -12.66
N SER A 19 7.85 5.49 -13.01
CA SER A 19 7.25 6.43 -13.95
C SER A 19 6.22 7.36 -13.31
N ARG A 20 6.51 8.67 -13.33
CA ARG A 20 5.56 9.70 -12.85
C ARG A 20 4.25 9.69 -13.63
N ALA A 21 4.31 9.44 -14.94
CA ALA A 21 3.11 9.33 -15.77
C ALA A 21 2.26 8.11 -15.37
N ALA A 22 2.90 6.95 -15.20
CA ALA A 22 2.21 5.73 -14.78
C ALA A 22 1.55 5.88 -13.40
N LYS A 23 2.24 6.50 -12.43
CA LYS A 23 1.66 6.81 -11.12
C LYS A 23 0.39 7.65 -11.24
N ARG A 24 0.38 8.69 -12.09
CA ARG A 24 -0.83 9.51 -12.31
C ARG A 24 -1.95 8.71 -12.96
N SER A 25 -1.63 7.83 -13.90
CA SER A 25 -2.63 6.95 -14.53
C SER A 25 -3.26 5.99 -13.52
N VAL A 26 -2.46 5.44 -12.60
CA VAL A 26 -2.96 4.59 -11.50
C VAL A 26 -3.95 5.35 -10.63
N LEU A 27 -3.65 6.59 -10.25
CA LEU A 27 -4.55 7.42 -9.43
C LEU A 27 -5.85 7.83 -10.14
N ARG A 28 -5.96 7.57 -11.45
CA ARG A 28 -7.17 7.83 -12.26
C ARG A 28 -7.89 6.55 -12.67
N LEU A 29 -7.50 5.40 -12.13
CA LEU A 29 -8.23 4.16 -12.33
C LEU A 29 -9.66 4.31 -11.79
N ASN A 30 -10.59 3.63 -12.43
CA ASN A 30 -11.94 3.46 -11.87
C ASN A 30 -11.90 2.51 -10.67
N SER A 31 -12.96 2.46 -9.87
CA SER A 31 -13.03 1.65 -8.64
C SER A 31 -12.56 0.20 -8.85
N ARG A 32 -13.03 -0.47 -9.92
CA ARG A 32 -12.62 -1.84 -10.25
C ARG A 32 -11.12 -1.96 -10.57
N GLY A 33 -10.59 -1.03 -11.37
CA GLY A 33 -9.17 -0.98 -11.71
C GLY A 33 -8.30 -0.69 -10.50
N SER A 34 -8.76 0.19 -9.62
CA SER A 34 -8.10 0.54 -8.37
C SER A 34 -8.00 -0.68 -7.45
N GLN A 35 -9.09 -1.41 -7.24
CA GLN A 35 -9.07 -2.63 -6.42
C GLN A 35 -8.13 -3.70 -6.99
N LEU A 36 -8.20 -3.98 -8.30
CA LEU A 36 -7.31 -4.94 -8.93
C LEU A 36 -5.83 -4.54 -8.82
N PHE A 37 -5.54 -3.24 -8.89
CA PHE A 37 -4.20 -2.73 -8.69
C PHE A 37 -3.74 -2.89 -7.23
N LEU A 38 -4.61 -2.59 -6.26
CA LEU A 38 -4.35 -2.80 -4.83
C LEU A 38 -4.03 -4.27 -4.54
N ASP A 39 -4.87 -5.19 -5.00
CA ASP A 39 -4.70 -6.62 -4.81
C ASP A 39 -3.37 -7.11 -5.38
N ALA A 40 -3.01 -6.67 -6.59
CA ALA A 40 -1.76 -7.06 -7.24
C ALA A 40 -0.51 -6.53 -6.51
N VAL A 41 -0.57 -5.30 -5.98
CA VAL A 41 0.56 -4.72 -5.23
C VAL A 41 0.68 -5.38 -3.85
N HIS A 42 -0.43 -5.68 -3.17
CA HIS A 42 -0.42 -6.42 -1.91
C HIS A 42 0.15 -7.82 -2.07
N ASP A 43 -0.29 -8.57 -3.09
CA ASP A 43 0.23 -9.92 -3.36
C ASP A 43 1.76 -9.91 -3.56
N VAL A 44 2.28 -8.91 -4.27
CA VAL A 44 3.72 -8.72 -4.47
C VAL A 44 4.46 -8.30 -3.18
N LEU A 45 3.83 -7.49 -2.33
CA LEU A 45 4.39 -7.08 -1.03
C LEU A 45 4.45 -8.24 -0.05
N ASP A 46 3.36 -9.01 0.07
CA ASP A 46 3.22 -10.14 0.99
C ASP A 46 4.20 -11.27 0.63
N LYS A 47 4.40 -11.49 -0.67
CA LYS A 47 5.39 -12.46 -1.19
C LYS A 47 6.83 -11.96 -1.13
N GLY A 48 7.09 -10.72 -0.69
CA GLY A 48 8.43 -10.12 -0.69
C GLY A 48 9.07 -10.08 -2.08
N SER A 49 8.27 -9.96 -3.14
CA SER A 49 8.74 -10.10 -4.53
C SER A 49 9.33 -8.80 -5.10
N LEU A 50 9.36 -7.72 -4.32
CA LEU A 50 9.97 -6.45 -4.75
C LEU A 50 11.49 -6.48 -4.58
N PRO A 51 12.25 -5.86 -5.50
CA PRO A 51 13.72 -5.97 -5.49
C PRO A 51 14.39 -5.27 -4.30
N THR A 52 13.77 -4.22 -3.76
CA THR A 52 14.33 -3.46 -2.64
C THR A 52 13.26 -3.02 -1.64
N THR A 53 13.69 -2.74 -0.42
CA THR A 53 12.87 -2.13 0.64
C THR A 53 12.34 -0.75 0.24
N ASP A 54 13.12 0.02 -0.53
CA ASP A 54 12.66 1.29 -1.11
C ASP A 54 11.47 1.08 -2.06
N HIS A 55 11.52 0.09 -2.96
CA HIS A 55 10.38 -0.22 -3.83
C HIS A 55 9.14 -0.61 -3.02
N ALA A 56 9.30 -1.37 -1.94
CA ALA A 56 8.19 -1.70 -1.04
C ALA A 56 7.61 -0.45 -0.36
N SER A 57 8.46 0.48 0.08
CA SER A 57 8.02 1.73 0.67
C SER A 57 7.26 2.61 -0.35
N GLN A 58 7.74 2.68 -1.59
CA GLN A 58 7.11 3.46 -2.65
C GLN A 58 5.77 2.83 -3.09
N ALA A 59 5.68 1.51 -3.13
CA ALA A 59 4.45 0.76 -3.39
C ALA A 59 3.38 1.07 -2.34
N ARG A 60 3.74 1.01 -1.05
CA ARG A 60 2.83 1.37 0.06
C ARG A 60 2.33 2.81 -0.03
N ARG A 61 3.23 3.76 -0.35
CA ARG A 61 2.85 5.17 -0.57
C ARG A 61 1.90 5.36 -1.76
N LEU A 62 2.09 4.60 -2.83
CA LEU A 62 1.23 4.68 -4.01
C LEU A 62 -0.16 4.12 -3.73
N ILE A 63 -0.24 2.98 -3.02
CA ILE A 63 -1.50 2.39 -2.55
C ILE A 63 -2.27 3.38 -1.67
N HIS A 64 -1.60 4.01 -0.70
CA HIS A 64 -2.22 5.02 0.17
C HIS A 64 -2.86 6.14 -0.64
N ARG A 65 -2.12 6.72 -1.59
CA ARG A 65 -2.62 7.80 -2.46
C ARG A 65 -3.75 7.36 -3.37
N LEU A 66 -3.70 6.12 -3.87
CA LEU A 66 -4.79 5.55 -4.67
C LEU A 66 -6.06 5.42 -3.83
N SER A 67 -5.91 5.04 -2.57
CA SER A 67 -7.00 4.86 -1.62
C SER A 67 -7.65 6.18 -1.25
N GLU A 68 -6.84 7.20 -0.97
CA GLU A 68 -7.30 8.58 -0.76
C GLU A 68 -8.03 9.13 -2.01
N ALA A 69 -7.50 8.87 -3.20
CA ALA A 69 -8.09 9.36 -4.45
C ALA A 69 -9.42 8.69 -4.82
N GLN A 70 -9.71 7.52 -4.24
CA GLN A 70 -10.91 6.74 -4.53
C GLN A 70 -11.91 6.71 -3.37
N ASP A 71 -11.60 7.37 -2.25
CA ASP A 71 -12.32 7.25 -0.97
C ASP A 71 -12.50 5.78 -0.54
N GLN A 72 -11.55 4.94 -0.95
CA GLN A 72 -11.53 3.49 -0.76
C GLN A 72 -10.24 3.15 -0.03
N LEU A 73 -10.26 3.21 1.30
CA LEU A 73 -9.17 2.67 2.12
C LEU A 73 -9.07 1.15 1.84
N PRO A 74 -7.85 0.60 1.62
CA PRO A 74 -7.70 -0.83 1.44
C PRO A 74 -8.15 -1.53 2.71
N SER A 75 -8.87 -2.64 2.59
CA SER A 75 -9.32 -3.45 3.72
C SER A 75 -8.18 -3.93 4.63
N THR A 76 -6.95 -4.00 4.09
CA THR A 76 -5.73 -4.36 4.83
C THR A 76 -5.16 -3.21 5.67
N LEU A 77 -5.68 -1.98 5.54
CA LEU A 77 -5.29 -0.80 6.30
C LEU A 77 -6.21 -0.57 7.51
N PHE A 78 -7.29 -1.36 7.64
CA PHE A 78 -8.03 -1.44 8.89
C PHE A 78 -7.24 -2.29 9.88
N ILE A 79 -6.65 -1.62 10.87
CA ILE A 79 -6.09 -2.29 12.04
C ILE A 79 -7.27 -2.88 12.83
N VAL A 80 -7.49 -4.19 12.71
CA VAL A 80 -8.47 -4.91 13.55
C VAL A 80 -7.74 -5.37 14.81
N GLY A 81 -8.24 -4.98 15.99
CA GLY A 81 -7.65 -5.37 17.29
C GLY A 81 -7.15 -4.22 18.18
N VAL A 82 -7.45 -2.95 17.88
CA VAL A 82 -7.11 -1.84 18.77
C VAL A 82 -8.14 -1.75 19.89
N THR A 83 -7.78 -2.23 21.08
CA THR A 83 -8.64 -2.20 22.28
C THR A 83 -8.50 -0.92 23.11
N ASP A 84 -7.38 -0.20 22.99
CA ASP A 84 -7.15 1.03 23.75
C ASP A 84 -6.92 2.23 22.82
N ARG A 85 -7.79 3.22 22.94
CA ARG A 85 -7.57 4.58 22.46
C ARG A 85 -7.22 5.41 23.68
N GLU A 86 -5.97 5.84 23.82
CA GLU A 86 -5.59 6.78 24.87
C GLU A 86 -6.43 8.06 24.76
N GLU A 87 -6.90 8.54 25.91
CA GLU A 87 -7.84 9.66 26.01
C GLU A 87 -7.21 11.00 25.56
N HIS A 88 -5.88 11.10 25.47
CA HIS A 88 -5.15 12.34 25.20
C HIS A 88 -4.08 12.14 24.09
N PRO A 89 -4.42 12.33 22.80
CA PRO A 89 -3.45 12.20 21.71
C PRO A 89 -2.39 13.32 21.77
N ALA A 90 -1.16 12.97 22.13
CA ALA A 90 -0.02 13.88 22.07
C ALA A 90 0.47 14.02 20.62
N PHE A 91 0.06 15.09 19.94
CA PHE A 91 0.47 15.39 18.57
C PHE A 91 1.89 15.96 18.52
N TYR A 92 2.90 15.09 18.47
CA TYR A 92 4.26 15.48 18.10
C TYR A 92 4.71 14.72 16.85
N GLY A 93 4.25 15.18 15.68
CA GLY A 93 4.94 15.03 14.41
C GLY A 93 5.34 13.62 13.95
N GLY A 94 4.38 12.88 13.39
CA GLY A 94 4.64 11.67 12.59
C GLY A 94 3.46 10.71 12.64
N PHE A 95 3.04 10.17 11.50
CA PHE A 95 1.94 9.17 11.37
C PHE A 95 2.18 7.84 12.13
N GLY A 96 3.18 7.76 13.01
CA GLY A 96 3.67 6.52 13.63
C GLY A 96 3.34 6.30 15.11
N ASP A 97 2.84 7.30 15.84
CA ASP A 97 2.85 7.23 17.33
C ASP A 97 1.49 6.86 17.98
N ILE A 98 0.51 6.37 17.22
CA ILE A 98 -0.85 6.14 17.76
C ILE A 98 -1.05 4.70 18.30
N TYR A 99 -0.12 3.77 18.03
CA TYR A 99 -0.33 2.37 18.38
C TYR A 99 0.90 1.77 19.08
N ARG A 100 0.82 1.65 20.40
CA ARG A 100 1.77 0.90 21.22
C ARG A 100 1.21 -0.50 21.44
N ALA A 101 1.83 -1.52 20.83
CA ALA A 101 1.52 -2.91 21.16
C ALA A 101 2.24 -3.29 22.47
N SER A 102 1.50 -3.79 23.45
CA SER A 102 2.05 -4.46 24.64
C SER A 102 2.23 -5.95 24.36
N TYR A 103 3.38 -6.50 24.78
CA TYR A 103 3.74 -7.92 24.72
C TYR A 103 3.09 -8.72 25.86
#